data_AF-A0A8H2WEK7-F1
#
_entry.id   AF-A0A8H2WEK7-F1
#
_cell.length_a   1.000
_cell.length_b   1.000
_cell.length_c   1.000
_cell.angle_alpha   90.00
_cell.angle_beta   90.00
_cell.angle_gamma   90.00
#
_symmetry.space_group_name_H-M   'P 1'
#
loop_
_entity.id
_entity.type
_entity.pdbx_description
1 polymer ?
#
loop_
_entity_poly.entity_id
_entity_poly.type
_entity_poly.pdbx_seq_one_letter_code
_entity_poly.pdbx_strand_id
1 'polypeptide(L)'
;MSAEYIIVVADKTFKLSKSQIEHDSPNFFTWYFLDWPDRSTSRKLEISRDPYLFAIIMRYLNGYQVLPLHPTLVPPHCTLETALADLRVDADFYQLSGLSRLLWSPKILEQQPAVVYVRITGQYNTKPDKLEPTENIDKVADGFALELSDEQKYKKASQSDSFYVVPSNTKGGDPSVFYSGLLNERIVRRVLKREGNTAIVSNWELLGWTRDYPGERCRRTFIFVKLCTKSGLTTNGNNIDVLG
;
A
#
# COMPACT_ATOMS: atom_id res chain seq x y z
N MET A 1 40.44 3.09 -21.41
CA MET A 1 39.49 1.95 -21.32
C MET A 1 39.14 1.78 -19.86
N SER A 2 37.87 1.87 -19.46
CA SER A 2 37.49 1.59 -18.06
C SER A 2 37.69 0.10 -17.78
N ALA A 3 38.25 -0.23 -16.61
CA ALA A 3 38.37 -1.62 -16.20
C ALA A 3 36.98 -2.19 -15.92
N GLU A 4 36.58 -3.25 -16.63
CA GLU A 4 35.39 -4.05 -16.32
C GLU A 4 35.77 -5.17 -15.34
N TYR A 5 34.97 -5.33 -14.29
CA TYR A 5 35.05 -6.42 -13.32
C TYR A 5 33.91 -7.41 -13.58
N ILE A 6 34.20 -8.70 -13.50
CA ILE A 6 33.28 -9.79 -13.87
C ILE A 6 32.92 -10.57 -12.61
N ILE A 7 31.63 -10.72 -12.36
CA ILE A 7 31.09 -11.56 -11.29
C ILE A 7 30.25 -12.66 -11.94
N VAL A 8 30.55 -13.91 -11.64
CA VAL A 8 29.77 -15.06 -12.07
C VAL A 8 28.98 -15.56 -10.86
N VAL A 9 27.66 -15.53 -10.94
CA VAL A 9 26.75 -16.02 -9.91
C VAL A 9 25.99 -17.22 -10.48
N ALA A 10 26.27 -18.40 -9.95
CA ALA A 10 25.83 -19.67 -10.54
C ALA A 10 26.18 -19.73 -12.05
N ASP A 11 25.18 -19.74 -12.93
CA ASP A 11 25.31 -19.79 -14.38
C ASP A 11 25.25 -18.41 -15.06
N LYS A 12 25.05 -17.32 -14.32
CA LYS A 12 24.92 -15.96 -14.87
C LYS A 12 26.16 -15.13 -14.65
N THR A 13 26.52 -14.34 -15.67
CA THR A 13 27.66 -13.42 -15.63
C THR A 13 27.18 -11.98 -15.58
N PHE A 14 27.74 -11.21 -14.64
CA PHE A 14 27.48 -9.80 -14.42
C PHE A 14 28.77 -9.01 -14.59
N LYS A 15 28.65 -7.81 -15.17
CA LYS A 15 29.77 -6.90 -15.37
C LYS A 15 29.56 -5.64 -14.54
N LEU A 16 30.59 -5.25 -13.78
CA LEU A 16 30.58 -4.05 -12.97
C LEU A 16 31.71 -3.11 -13.38
N SER A 17 31.43 -1.82 -13.31
CA SER A 17 32.41 -0.75 -13.33
C SER A 17 32.93 -0.49 -11.92
N LYS A 18 34.05 0.24 -11.84
CA LYS A 18 34.58 0.72 -10.56
C LYS A 18 33.53 1.55 -9.77
N SER A 19 32.79 2.43 -10.44
CA SER A 19 31.79 3.28 -9.79
C SER A 19 30.62 2.49 -9.21
N GLN A 20 30.21 1.38 -9.84
CA GLN A 20 29.18 0.48 -9.31
C GLN A 20 29.68 -0.25 -8.06
N ILE A 21 30.93 -0.72 -8.09
CA ILE A 21 31.56 -1.36 -6.93
C ILE A 21 31.64 -0.38 -5.75
N GLU A 22 31.95 0.89 -6.00
CA GLU A 22 32.09 1.92 -4.97
C GLU A 22 30.75 2.47 -4.44
N HIS A 23 29.61 2.13 -5.04
CA HIS A 23 28.30 2.74 -4.75
C HIS A 23 27.90 2.67 -3.26
N ASP A 24 28.10 1.50 -2.64
CA ASP A 24 27.85 1.26 -1.22
C ASP A 24 29.16 0.79 -0.56
N SER A 25 30.23 1.57 -0.79
CA SER A 25 31.55 1.31 -0.21
C SER A 25 31.57 1.70 1.29
N PRO A 26 32.29 0.97 2.15
CA PRO A 26 33.01 -0.28 1.86
C PRO A 26 32.05 -1.47 1.75
N ASN A 27 32.35 -2.39 0.84
CA ASN A 27 31.63 -3.66 0.67
C ASN A 27 32.56 -4.79 0.22
N PHE A 28 32.00 -5.99 0.08
CA PHE A 28 32.75 -7.18 -0.33
C PHE A 28 33.48 -6.99 -1.67
N PHE A 29 32.88 -6.28 -2.64
CA PHE A 29 33.46 -6.07 -3.96
C PHE A 29 34.57 -5.02 -3.94
N THR A 30 34.46 -3.96 -3.12
CA THR A 30 35.55 -2.98 -2.97
C THR A 30 36.77 -3.67 -2.37
N TRP A 31 36.56 -4.50 -1.35
CA TRP A 31 37.63 -5.28 -0.75
C TRP A 31 38.26 -6.27 -1.74
N TYR A 32 37.44 -7.02 -2.49
CA TYR A 32 37.93 -8.05 -3.41
C TYR A 32 38.66 -7.47 -4.63
N PHE A 33 38.13 -6.42 -5.25
CA PHE A 33 38.63 -5.90 -6.52
C PHE A 33 39.56 -4.69 -6.39
N LEU A 34 39.42 -3.85 -5.36
CA LEU A 34 40.12 -2.56 -5.26
C LEU A 34 41.20 -2.55 -4.19
N ASP A 35 41.00 -3.24 -3.06
CA ASP A 35 41.91 -3.16 -1.90
C ASP A 35 43.11 -4.13 -1.97
N TRP A 36 43.12 -5.10 -2.90
CA TRP A 36 44.22 -6.06 -3.04
C TRP A 36 45.07 -5.83 -4.32
N PRO A 37 46.24 -5.16 -4.24
CA PRO A 37 47.03 -4.79 -5.41
C PRO A 37 47.62 -5.99 -6.19
N ASP A 38 47.79 -7.15 -5.54
CA ASP A 38 48.42 -8.34 -6.12
C ASP A 38 47.46 -9.24 -6.93
N ARG A 39 46.15 -8.93 -6.97
CA ARG A 39 45.13 -9.65 -7.75
C ARG A 39 44.77 -8.93 -9.05
N SER A 40 45.59 -7.97 -9.48
CA SER A 40 45.39 -7.13 -10.68
C SER A 40 45.14 -7.90 -11.99
N THR A 41 45.34 -9.23 -12.00
CA THR A 41 45.01 -10.12 -13.11
C THR A 41 43.64 -10.80 -13.01
N SER A 42 43.10 -11.07 -11.80
CA SER A 42 41.82 -11.79 -11.64
C SER A 42 40.66 -10.80 -11.51
N ARG A 43 40.26 -10.21 -12.64
CA ARG A 43 39.02 -9.41 -12.76
C ARG A 43 37.74 -10.26 -12.75
N LYS A 44 37.84 -11.52 -12.34
CA LYS A 44 36.74 -12.48 -12.26
C LYS A 44 36.57 -12.94 -10.82
N LEU A 45 35.32 -12.99 -10.37
CA LEU A 45 34.89 -13.49 -9.07
C LEU A 45 33.72 -14.46 -9.29
N GLU A 46 33.81 -15.66 -8.74
CA GLU A 46 32.74 -16.66 -8.81
C GLU A 46 32.07 -16.80 -7.44
N ILE A 47 30.74 -16.74 -7.42
CA ILE A 47 29.94 -16.70 -6.20
C ILE A 47 28.80 -17.72 -6.32
N SER A 48 28.65 -18.57 -5.31
CA SER A 48 27.55 -19.54 -5.22
C SER A 48 26.35 -18.93 -4.50
N ARG A 49 25.61 -18.06 -5.20
CA ARG A 49 24.40 -17.36 -4.72
C ARG A 49 23.30 -17.38 -5.77
N ASP A 50 22.13 -16.86 -5.43
CA ASP A 50 20.98 -16.81 -6.34
C ASP A 50 21.18 -15.73 -7.42
N PRO A 51 21.22 -16.09 -8.71
CA PRO A 51 21.44 -15.14 -9.79
C PRO A 51 20.27 -14.18 -10.03
N TYR A 52 19.05 -14.49 -9.59
CA TYR A 52 17.89 -13.60 -9.66
C TYR A 52 17.92 -12.54 -8.56
N LEU A 53 18.27 -12.92 -7.32
CA LEU A 53 18.47 -11.95 -6.25
C LEU A 53 19.67 -11.04 -6.54
N PHE A 54 20.74 -11.60 -7.11
CA PHE A 54 21.88 -10.80 -7.54
C PHE A 54 21.53 -9.75 -8.61
N ALA A 55 20.54 -10.04 -9.47
CA ALA A 55 20.06 -9.05 -10.44
C ALA A 55 19.39 -7.84 -9.76
N ILE A 56 18.76 -8.02 -8.60
CA ILE A 56 18.22 -6.93 -7.77
C ILE A 56 19.38 -6.12 -7.17
N ILE A 57 20.40 -6.81 -6.65
CA ILE A 57 21.61 -6.17 -6.11
C ILE A 57 22.33 -5.35 -7.18
N MET A 58 22.42 -5.85 -8.41
CA MET A 58 22.96 -5.08 -9.53
C MET A 58 22.19 -3.79 -9.78
N ARG A 59 20.85 -3.79 -9.68
CA ARG A 59 20.07 -2.55 -9.79
C ARG A 59 20.39 -1.59 -8.66
N TYR A 60 20.56 -2.10 -7.43
CA TYR A 60 20.96 -1.27 -6.30
C TYR A 60 22.35 -0.65 -6.52
N LEU A 61 23.35 -1.43 -6.95
CA LEU A 61 24.70 -0.93 -7.25
C LEU A 61 24.74 0.05 -8.43
N ASN A 62 23.73 0.03 -9.30
CA ASN A 62 23.52 1.06 -10.32
C ASN A 62 22.95 2.37 -9.77
N GLY A 63 22.64 2.44 -8.46
CA GLY A 63 22.01 3.58 -7.81
C GLY A 63 20.49 3.64 -7.91
N TYR A 64 19.83 2.57 -8.38
CA TYR A 64 18.36 2.54 -8.39
C TYR A 64 17.78 2.26 -7.01
N GLN A 65 16.66 2.90 -6.72
CA GLN A 65 15.82 2.53 -5.60
C GLN A 65 15.14 1.18 -5.88
N VAL A 66 15.55 0.14 -5.14
CA VAL A 66 15.03 -1.23 -5.30
C VAL A 66 13.87 -1.57 -4.36
N LEU A 67 13.52 -0.63 -3.46
CA LEU A 67 12.46 -0.79 -2.46
C LEU A 67 11.42 0.34 -2.58
N PRO A 68 10.12 0.04 -2.54
CA PRO A 68 9.51 -1.29 -2.34
C PRO A 68 9.80 -2.23 -3.52
N LEU A 69 9.99 -3.52 -3.23
CA LEU A 69 10.36 -4.49 -4.28
C LEU A 69 9.18 -4.68 -5.23
N HIS A 70 9.37 -4.32 -6.49
CA HIS A 70 8.33 -4.44 -7.51
C HIS A 70 8.01 -5.92 -7.79
N PRO A 71 6.73 -6.32 -7.93
CA PRO A 71 6.35 -7.72 -8.11
C PRO A 71 7.04 -8.42 -9.29
N THR A 72 7.36 -7.70 -10.36
CA THR A 72 8.05 -8.26 -11.54
C THR A 72 9.53 -8.56 -11.31
N LEU A 73 10.12 -8.08 -10.20
CA LEU A 73 11.50 -8.36 -9.81
C LEU A 73 11.60 -9.51 -8.81
N VAL A 74 10.47 -9.99 -8.29
CA VAL A 74 10.44 -11.15 -7.41
C VAL A 74 10.89 -12.38 -8.21
N PRO A 75 11.91 -13.13 -7.75
CA PRO A 75 12.34 -14.34 -8.42
C PRO A 75 11.19 -15.34 -8.60
N PRO A 76 11.11 -16.07 -9.73
CA PRO A 76 10.00 -16.97 -10.02
C PRO A 76 9.77 -18.07 -8.97
N HIS A 77 10.81 -18.42 -8.22
CA HIS A 77 10.81 -19.46 -7.18
C HIS A 77 10.57 -18.91 -5.76
N CYS A 78 10.30 -17.61 -5.60
CA CYS A 78 10.09 -16.97 -4.30
C CYS A 78 8.73 -16.24 -4.22
N THR A 79 8.23 -16.08 -3.00
CA THR A 79 7.21 -15.06 -2.72
C THR A 79 7.88 -13.71 -2.49
N LEU A 80 7.11 -12.61 -2.46
CA LEU A 80 7.65 -11.29 -2.12
C LEU A 80 8.32 -11.30 -0.73
N GLU A 81 7.72 -11.99 0.24
CA GLU A 81 8.23 -12.09 1.60
C GLU A 81 9.56 -12.85 1.66
N THR A 82 9.64 -14.02 1.03
CA THR A 82 10.89 -14.80 1.00
C THR A 82 11.96 -14.09 0.19
N ALA A 83 11.60 -13.44 -0.93
CA ALA A 83 12.55 -12.65 -1.70
C ALA A 83 13.16 -11.48 -0.89
N LEU A 84 12.36 -10.79 -0.07
CA LEU A 84 12.88 -9.73 0.82
C LEU A 84 13.75 -10.30 1.95
N ALA A 85 13.39 -11.46 2.51
CA ALA A 85 14.18 -12.15 3.51
C ALA A 85 15.53 -12.63 2.96
N ASP A 86 15.54 -13.26 1.80
CA ASP A 86 16.75 -13.76 1.15
C ASP A 86 17.63 -12.59 0.66
N LEU A 87 17.03 -11.51 0.15
CA LEU A 87 17.76 -10.30 -0.24
C LEU A 87 18.45 -9.63 0.97
N ARG A 88 17.90 -9.74 2.19
CA ARG A 88 18.58 -9.30 3.42
C ARG A 88 19.84 -10.12 3.67
N VAL A 89 19.72 -11.44 3.59
CA VAL A 89 20.85 -12.36 3.79
C VAL A 89 21.96 -12.08 2.79
N ASP A 90 21.61 -11.82 1.53
CA ASP A 90 22.58 -11.50 0.50
C ASP A 90 23.18 -10.08 0.67
N ALA A 91 22.38 -9.08 1.04
CA ALA A 91 22.90 -7.74 1.35
C ALA A 91 23.95 -7.77 2.47
N ASP A 92 23.69 -8.56 3.51
CA ASP A 92 24.63 -8.76 4.61
C ASP A 92 25.88 -9.53 4.15
N PHE A 93 25.72 -10.57 3.33
CA PHE A 93 26.84 -11.34 2.76
C PHE A 93 27.78 -10.46 1.92
N TYR A 94 27.23 -9.58 1.08
CA TYR A 94 28.00 -8.64 0.28
C TYR A 94 28.44 -7.40 1.03
N GLN A 95 28.09 -7.27 2.32
CA GLN A 95 28.42 -6.12 3.17
C GLN A 95 27.87 -4.80 2.62
N LEU A 96 26.69 -4.81 2.01
CA LEU A 96 26.03 -3.64 1.44
C LEU A 96 25.26 -2.90 2.55
N SER A 97 25.98 -2.16 3.38
CA SER A 97 25.44 -1.54 4.60
C SER A 97 24.23 -0.63 4.34
N GLY A 98 24.24 0.12 3.24
CA GLY A 98 23.13 0.95 2.81
C GLY A 98 21.90 0.12 2.48
N LEU A 99 22.06 -0.96 1.70
CA LEU A 99 20.98 -1.86 1.33
C LEU A 99 20.43 -2.62 2.54
N SER A 100 21.30 -3.15 3.41
CA SER A 100 20.90 -3.81 4.65
C SER A 100 20.08 -2.86 5.52
N ARG A 101 20.54 -1.62 5.72
CA ARG A 101 19.78 -0.62 6.49
C ARG A 101 18.41 -0.33 5.89
N LEU A 102 18.31 -0.26 4.55
CA LEU A 102 17.02 -0.13 3.90
C LEU A 102 16.15 -1.34 4.25
N LEU A 103 16.66 -2.56 4.03
CA LEU A 103 15.95 -3.83 4.22
C LEU A 103 15.49 -4.11 5.66
N TRP A 104 16.24 -3.63 6.66
CA TRP A 104 15.90 -3.71 8.08
C TRP A 104 14.99 -2.57 8.56
N SER A 105 14.77 -1.54 7.74
CA SER A 105 13.88 -0.44 8.10
C SER A 105 12.44 -0.92 8.20
N PRO A 106 11.72 -0.64 9.31
CA PRO A 106 10.31 -1.00 9.48
C PRO A 106 9.41 -0.40 8.37
N LYS A 107 9.90 0.64 7.68
CA LYS A 107 9.24 1.26 6.52
C LYS A 107 8.98 0.32 5.34
N ILE A 108 9.68 -0.81 5.22
CA ILE A 108 9.48 -1.76 4.10
C ILE A 108 8.20 -2.57 4.23
N LEU A 109 7.79 -2.89 5.46
CA LEU A 109 6.51 -3.57 5.71
C LEU A 109 5.33 -2.60 5.62
N GLU A 110 5.58 -1.30 5.78
CA GLU A 110 4.55 -0.25 5.75
C GLU A 110 4.08 0.11 4.33
N GLN A 111 4.79 -0.27 3.27
CA GLN A 111 4.44 0.10 1.89
C GLN A 111 3.50 -0.87 1.17
N GLN A 112 3.04 -1.95 1.83
CA GLN A 112 1.92 -2.72 1.30
C GLN A 112 0.62 -1.92 1.49
N PRO A 113 -0.25 -1.82 0.46
CA PRO A 113 -1.51 -1.13 0.62
C PRO A 113 -2.33 -1.85 1.68
N ALA A 114 -2.46 -1.23 2.86
CA ALA A 114 -3.27 -1.80 3.92
C ALA A 114 -4.74 -1.62 3.53
N VAL A 115 -5.44 -2.75 3.44
CA VAL A 115 -6.89 -2.78 3.25
C VAL A 115 -7.51 -2.53 4.61
N VAL A 116 -8.21 -1.40 4.73
CA VAL A 116 -8.92 -1.01 5.95
C VAL A 116 -10.41 -0.97 5.64
N TYR A 117 -11.22 -1.50 6.53
CA TYR A 117 -12.67 -1.38 6.44
C TYR A 117 -13.11 -0.21 7.31
N VAL A 118 -13.98 0.65 6.78
CA VAL A 118 -14.54 1.77 7.56
C VAL A 118 -16.04 1.77 7.45
N ARG A 119 -16.67 2.29 8.51
CA ARG A 119 -18.09 2.55 8.57
C ARG A 119 -18.31 4.05 8.64
N ILE A 120 -19.05 4.59 7.69
CA ILE A 120 -19.44 6.00 7.67
C ILE A 120 -20.91 6.09 8.08
N THR A 121 -21.17 6.72 9.23
CA THR A 121 -22.49 6.77 9.85
C THR A 121 -22.97 8.21 9.97
N GLY A 122 -24.23 8.45 9.62
CA GLY A 122 -24.83 9.77 9.74
C GLY A 122 -26.33 9.73 9.56
N GLN A 123 -26.96 10.88 9.77
CA GLN A 123 -28.41 11.04 9.66
C GLN A 123 -28.74 12.27 8.82
N TYR A 124 -29.81 12.18 8.05
CA TYR A 124 -30.33 13.31 7.31
C TYR A 124 -31.85 13.21 7.13
N ASN A 125 -32.48 14.37 6.91
CA ASN A 125 -33.91 14.43 6.61
C ASN A 125 -34.13 14.41 5.09
N THR A 126 -35.21 13.75 4.66
CA THR A 126 -35.64 13.71 3.26
C THR A 126 -36.80 14.65 2.99
N LYS A 127 -36.91 15.09 1.74
CA LYS A 127 -38.10 15.74 1.18
C LYS A 127 -39.33 14.80 1.27
N PRO A 128 -40.55 15.31 1.00
CA PRO A 128 -41.76 14.48 1.01
C PRO A 128 -41.71 13.25 0.09
N ASP A 129 -40.86 13.28 -0.95
CA ASP A 129 -40.59 12.14 -1.84
C ASP A 129 -39.82 10.97 -1.18
N LYS A 130 -39.31 11.17 0.05
CA LYS A 130 -38.53 10.19 0.83
C LYS A 130 -37.20 9.78 0.18
N LEU A 131 -36.77 10.46 -0.88
CA LEU A 131 -35.58 10.15 -1.65
C LEU A 131 -34.52 11.23 -1.48
N GLU A 132 -34.87 12.47 -1.78
CA GLU A 132 -33.91 13.56 -1.80
C GLU A 132 -33.68 14.13 -0.40
N PRO A 133 -32.44 14.46 -0.02
CA PRO A 133 -32.20 15.20 1.22
C PRO A 133 -32.89 16.58 1.21
N THR A 134 -33.32 17.05 2.38
CA THR A 134 -33.83 18.43 2.54
C THR A 134 -32.73 19.47 2.44
N GLU A 135 -31.50 19.08 2.77
CA GLU A 135 -30.32 19.95 2.76
C GLU A 135 -29.40 19.64 1.58
N ASN A 136 -28.47 20.56 1.30
CA ASN A 136 -27.40 20.32 0.33
C ASN A 136 -26.54 19.12 0.79
N ILE A 137 -26.10 18.33 -0.19
CA ILE A 137 -25.23 17.16 0.02
C ILE A 137 -23.99 17.44 0.87
N ASP A 138 -23.36 18.60 0.76
CA ASP A 138 -22.19 18.95 1.55
C ASP A 138 -22.55 19.07 3.04
N LYS A 139 -23.67 19.75 3.35
CA LYS A 139 -24.19 19.84 4.74
C LYS A 139 -24.61 18.49 5.28
N VAL A 140 -25.26 17.68 4.45
CA VAL A 140 -25.62 16.30 4.80
C VAL A 140 -24.37 15.50 5.17
N ALA A 141 -23.35 15.51 4.30
CA ALA A 141 -22.11 14.78 4.50
C ALA A 141 -21.29 15.30 5.68
N ASP A 142 -21.37 16.60 6.02
CA ASP A 142 -20.73 17.16 7.20
C ASP A 142 -21.27 16.52 8.50
N GLY A 143 -22.51 16.04 8.50
CA GLY A 143 -23.12 15.30 9.61
C GLY A 143 -22.75 13.81 9.69
N PHE A 144 -21.93 13.29 8.77
CA PHE A 144 -21.45 11.91 8.81
C PHE A 144 -20.10 11.80 9.51
N ALA A 145 -19.95 10.79 10.34
CA ALA A 145 -18.71 10.43 11.03
C ALA A 145 -18.12 9.14 10.42
N LEU A 146 -16.80 9.08 10.35
CA LEU A 146 -16.06 7.90 9.89
C LEU A 146 -15.53 7.14 11.10
N GLU A 147 -15.77 5.83 11.14
CA GLU A 147 -15.30 4.93 12.18
C GLU A 147 -14.51 3.77 11.56
N LEU A 148 -13.40 3.38 12.20
CA LEU A 148 -12.67 2.17 11.82
C LEU A 148 -13.52 0.93 12.08
N SER A 149 -13.48 -0.01 11.14
CA SER A 149 -14.19 -1.27 11.19
C SER A 149 -13.26 -2.41 10.76
N ASP A 150 -13.77 -3.63 10.86
CA ASP A 150 -13.12 -4.83 10.38
C ASP A 150 -13.99 -5.53 9.33
N GLU A 151 -13.38 -6.45 8.59
CA GLU A 151 -14.04 -7.22 7.53
C GLU A 151 -15.18 -8.10 8.09
N GLN A 152 -15.04 -8.61 9.32
CA GLN A 152 -16.05 -9.50 9.91
C GLN A 152 -17.36 -8.75 10.17
N LYS A 153 -17.29 -7.50 10.66
CA LYS A 153 -18.46 -6.63 10.83
C LYS A 153 -19.16 -6.33 9.52
N TYR A 154 -18.39 -6.08 8.46
CA TYR A 154 -18.96 -5.93 7.11
C TYR A 154 -19.66 -7.21 6.66
N LYS A 155 -19.01 -8.38 6.76
CA LYS A 155 -19.60 -9.68 6.38
C LYS A 155 -20.89 -10.00 7.14
N LYS A 156 -20.94 -9.64 8.43
CA LYS A 156 -22.15 -9.79 9.23
C LYS A 156 -23.27 -8.85 8.75
N ALA A 157 -22.94 -7.61 8.42
CA ALA A 157 -23.90 -6.65 7.91
C ALA A 157 -24.43 -7.05 6.51
N SER A 158 -23.57 -7.57 5.63
CA SER A 158 -23.94 -7.96 4.26
C SER A 158 -24.87 -9.15 4.17
N GLN A 159 -25.00 -9.93 5.26
CA GLN A 159 -25.95 -11.04 5.37
C GLN A 159 -27.36 -10.58 5.80
N SER A 160 -27.54 -9.30 6.15
CA SER A 160 -28.85 -8.75 6.54
C SER A 160 -29.72 -8.47 5.32
N ASP A 161 -31.02 -8.78 5.41
CA ASP A 161 -32.01 -8.45 4.37
C ASP A 161 -32.14 -6.93 4.12
N SER A 162 -31.71 -6.11 5.08
CA SER A 162 -31.67 -4.65 4.98
C SER A 162 -30.36 -4.09 4.40
N PHE A 163 -29.49 -4.95 3.89
CA PHE A 163 -28.23 -4.56 3.26
C PHE A 163 -28.41 -4.30 1.77
N TYR A 164 -28.02 -3.11 1.35
CA TYR A 164 -28.10 -2.67 -0.05
C TYR A 164 -26.71 -2.57 -0.67
N VAL A 165 -26.60 -3.00 -1.90
CA VAL A 165 -25.44 -2.82 -2.78
C VAL A 165 -25.84 -2.01 -4.00
N VAL A 166 -24.89 -1.27 -4.57
CA VAL A 166 -25.14 -0.55 -5.83
C VAL A 166 -25.42 -1.59 -6.93
N PRO A 167 -26.61 -1.58 -7.56
CA PRO A 167 -26.93 -2.54 -8.61
C PRO A 167 -26.01 -2.34 -9.82
N SER A 168 -25.53 -3.43 -10.41
CA SER A 168 -24.65 -3.40 -11.59
C SER A 168 -25.36 -2.88 -12.85
N ASN A 169 -26.69 -2.80 -12.84
CA ASN A 169 -27.53 -2.34 -13.95
C ASN A 169 -28.82 -1.69 -13.42
N THR A 170 -29.28 -0.64 -14.10
CA THR A 170 -30.55 0.06 -13.83
C THR A 170 -31.79 -0.72 -14.27
N LYS A 171 -31.66 -1.73 -15.14
CA LYS A 171 -32.79 -2.45 -15.75
C LYS A 171 -33.52 -3.46 -14.84
N GLY A 172 -33.21 -3.55 -13.55
CA GLY A 172 -33.88 -4.47 -12.62
C GLY A 172 -33.79 -4.13 -11.13
N GLY A 173 -33.26 -2.95 -10.77
CA GLY A 173 -33.14 -2.51 -9.38
C GLY A 173 -34.14 -1.41 -9.04
N ASP A 174 -34.54 -1.33 -7.76
CA ASP A 174 -35.36 -0.22 -7.26
C ASP A 174 -34.62 1.13 -7.49
N PRO A 175 -35.21 2.09 -8.24
CA PRO A 175 -34.62 3.41 -8.47
C PRO A 175 -34.19 4.14 -7.18
N SER A 176 -34.86 3.87 -6.07
CA SER A 176 -34.52 4.42 -4.74
C SER A 176 -33.17 3.93 -4.23
N VAL A 177 -32.80 2.68 -4.54
CA VAL A 177 -31.52 2.06 -4.17
C VAL A 177 -30.41 2.64 -5.02
N PHE A 178 -30.65 2.83 -6.33
CA PHE A 178 -29.69 3.47 -7.22
C PHE A 178 -29.39 4.92 -6.80
N TYR A 179 -30.43 5.70 -6.53
CA TYR A 179 -30.29 7.07 -6.02
C TYR A 179 -29.51 7.11 -4.69
N SER A 180 -29.85 6.20 -3.78
CA SER A 180 -29.16 6.08 -2.49
C SER A 180 -27.68 5.72 -2.66
N GLY A 181 -27.34 4.86 -3.61
CA GLY A 181 -25.96 4.52 -3.94
C GLY A 181 -25.16 5.74 -4.40
N LEU A 182 -25.70 6.53 -5.34
CA LEU A 182 -25.07 7.77 -5.81
C LEU A 182 -24.90 8.80 -4.69
N LEU A 183 -25.92 8.94 -3.84
CA LEU A 183 -25.87 9.83 -2.68
C LEU A 183 -24.76 9.40 -1.71
N ASN A 184 -24.70 8.12 -1.38
CA ASN A 184 -23.68 7.55 -0.50
C ASN A 184 -22.29 7.71 -1.07
N GLU A 185 -22.09 7.51 -2.38
CA GLU A 185 -20.80 7.74 -3.04
C GLU A 185 -20.31 9.19 -2.83
N ARG A 186 -21.21 10.18 -2.97
CA ARG A 186 -20.89 11.59 -2.73
C ARG A 186 -20.55 11.86 -1.27
N ILE A 187 -21.29 11.27 -0.33
CA ILE A 187 -21.01 11.37 1.10
C ILE A 187 -19.62 10.82 1.41
N VAL A 188 -19.29 9.62 0.93
CA VAL A 188 -17.97 8.99 1.13
C VAL A 188 -16.85 9.89 0.61
N ARG A 189 -16.97 10.41 -0.62
CA ARG A 189 -15.97 11.35 -1.19
C ARG A 189 -15.77 12.58 -0.32
N ARG A 190 -16.86 13.18 0.17
CA ARG A 190 -16.82 14.40 0.98
C ARG A 190 -16.21 14.14 2.37
N VAL A 191 -16.61 13.05 3.03
CA VAL A 191 -16.07 12.64 4.34
C VAL A 191 -14.57 12.34 4.22
N LEU A 192 -14.14 11.54 3.24
CA LEU A 192 -12.72 11.24 3.04
C LEU A 192 -11.87 12.49 2.75
N LYS A 193 -12.43 13.47 2.02
CA LYS A 193 -11.78 14.76 1.77
C LYS A 193 -11.69 15.62 3.04
N ARG A 194 -12.73 15.62 3.89
CA ARG A 194 -12.77 16.39 5.14
C ARG A 194 -11.75 15.89 6.16
N GLU A 195 -11.64 14.58 6.33
CA GLU A 195 -10.74 13.95 7.32
C GLU A 195 -9.25 14.01 6.92
N GLY A 196 -8.88 14.69 5.82
CA GLY A 196 -7.49 14.74 5.34
C GLY A 196 -6.94 13.42 4.78
N ASN A 197 -7.77 12.38 4.74
CA ASN A 197 -7.38 11.02 4.34
C ASN A 197 -7.13 10.86 2.83
N THR A 198 -7.41 11.86 2.00
CA THR A 198 -7.20 11.79 0.54
C THR A 198 -5.74 11.66 0.11
N ALA A 199 -4.78 12.07 0.94
CA ALA A 199 -3.35 11.85 0.66
C ALA A 199 -2.90 10.41 0.97
N ILE A 200 -3.59 9.75 1.91
CA ILE A 200 -3.26 8.42 2.43
C ILE A 200 -4.07 7.34 1.69
N VAL A 201 -5.31 7.60 1.30
CA VAL A 201 -6.17 6.64 0.57
C VAL A 201 -5.77 6.62 -0.91
N SER A 202 -5.20 5.50 -1.38
CA SER A 202 -4.88 5.30 -2.81
C SER A 202 -6.11 4.95 -3.64
N ASN A 203 -7.04 4.21 -3.06
CA ASN A 203 -8.31 3.84 -3.68
C ASN A 203 -9.36 3.52 -2.62
N TRP A 204 -10.64 3.57 -2.97
CA TRP A 204 -11.71 3.11 -2.10
C TRP A 204 -12.87 2.52 -2.90
N GLU A 205 -13.63 1.64 -2.26
CA GLU A 205 -14.77 0.93 -2.85
C GLU A 205 -15.97 1.01 -1.89
N LEU A 206 -17.12 1.45 -2.41
CA LEU A 206 -18.39 1.41 -1.68
C LEU A 206 -18.89 -0.04 -1.69
N LEU A 207 -18.84 -0.69 -0.53
CA LEU A 207 -19.26 -2.09 -0.38
C LEU A 207 -20.77 -2.25 -0.25
N GLY A 208 -21.46 -1.21 0.23
CA GLY A 208 -22.90 -1.22 0.46
C GLY A 208 -23.29 -0.38 1.67
N TRP A 209 -24.56 -0.42 2.04
CA TRP A 209 -25.08 0.31 3.19
C TRP A 209 -26.29 -0.38 3.81
N THR A 210 -26.53 -0.09 5.08
CA THR A 210 -27.81 -0.36 5.74
C THR A 210 -28.48 0.97 6.10
N ARG A 211 -29.79 0.93 6.28
CA ARG A 211 -30.58 2.10 6.60
C ARG A 211 -31.63 1.77 7.64
N ASP A 212 -31.77 2.65 8.61
CA ASP A 212 -32.89 2.67 9.53
C ASP A 212 -33.62 4.02 9.48
N TYR A 213 -34.78 4.05 10.13
CA TYR A 213 -35.76 5.11 9.98
C TYR A 213 -36.13 5.66 11.37
N PRO A 214 -35.28 6.53 11.96
CA PRO A 214 -35.53 7.10 13.30
C PRO A 214 -36.80 7.95 13.37
N GLY A 215 -37.30 8.40 12.22
CA GLY A 215 -38.54 9.12 12.06
C GLY A 215 -39.03 9.04 10.62
N GLU A 216 -40.26 9.51 10.36
CA GLU A 216 -40.93 9.34 9.06
C GLU A 216 -40.08 9.84 7.87
N ARG A 217 -39.37 10.96 8.06
CA ARG A 217 -38.48 11.58 7.05
C ARG A 217 -37.01 11.57 7.46
N CYS A 218 -36.69 11.03 8.62
CA CYS A 218 -35.30 10.90 9.05
C CYS A 218 -34.74 9.58 8.53
N ARG A 219 -33.55 9.63 7.95
CA ARG A 219 -32.81 8.47 7.46
C ARG A 219 -31.49 8.44 8.21
N ARG A 220 -31.24 7.37 8.94
CA ARG A 220 -29.91 7.08 9.46
C ARG A 220 -29.31 5.99 8.58
N THR A 221 -28.10 6.25 8.11
CA THR A 221 -27.44 5.41 7.10
C THR A 221 -26.08 4.99 7.64
N PHE A 222 -25.79 3.69 7.50
CA PHE A 222 -24.50 3.10 7.82
C PHE A 222 -23.86 2.61 6.53
N ILE A 223 -22.84 3.31 6.06
CA ILE A 223 -22.17 3.07 4.79
C ILE A 223 -20.89 2.28 5.06
N PHE A 224 -20.72 1.16 4.35
CA PHE A 224 -19.54 0.31 4.47
C PHE A 224 -18.60 0.57 3.30
N VAL A 225 -17.35 0.89 3.60
CA VAL A 225 -16.36 1.26 2.59
C VAL A 225 -15.08 0.47 2.84
N LYS A 226 -14.51 -0.05 1.76
CA LYS A 226 -13.17 -0.62 1.75
C LYS A 226 -12.19 0.45 1.30
N LEU A 227 -11.21 0.78 2.13
CA LEU A 227 -10.13 1.71 1.80
C LEU A 227 -8.87 0.93 1.48
N CYS A 228 -8.23 1.26 0.36
CA CYS A 228 -6.84 0.92 0.10
C CYS A 228 -6.00 2.12 0.52
N THR A 229 -5.13 1.95 1.50
CA THR A 229 -4.34 3.04 2.08
C THR A 229 -2.87 2.85 1.76
N LYS A 230 -2.15 3.94 1.49
CA LYS A 230 -0.69 4.00 1.41
C LYS A 230 -0.17 4.21 2.83
N SER A 231 0.08 3.13 3.56
CA SER A 231 0.56 3.12 4.96
C SER A 231 -0.19 4.00 5.98
N GLY A 232 -0.60 3.41 7.10
CA GLY A 232 -0.83 4.14 8.34
C GLY A 232 -2.05 5.07 8.38
N LEU A 233 -3.25 4.51 8.61
CA LEU A 233 -4.33 5.27 9.24
C LEU A 233 -4.13 5.22 10.75
N THR A 234 -3.56 6.27 11.33
CA THR A 234 -3.72 6.55 12.77
C THR A 234 -4.83 7.58 12.91
N THR A 235 -5.96 7.18 13.48
CA THR A 235 -7.01 8.13 13.86
C THR A 235 -6.66 8.68 15.24
N ASN A 236 -6.51 10.00 15.35
CA ASN A 236 -6.38 10.72 16.62
C ASN A 236 -7.62 10.49 17.49
N GLY A 237 -7.55 9.44 18.33
CA GLY A 237 -8.44 9.21 19.44
C GLY A 237 -7.62 9.22 20.72
N ASN A 238 -7.66 10.35 21.42
CA ASN A 238 -7.12 10.64 22.75
C ASN A 238 -5.74 11.35 22.79
N ASN A 239 -5.83 12.65 23.09
CA ASN A 239 -4.83 13.56 23.66
C ASN A 239 -3.43 13.63 23.03
N ILE A 240 -3.17 14.81 22.45
CA ILE A 240 -1.82 15.29 22.15
C ILE A 240 -1.38 16.11 23.37
N ASP A 241 -0.53 15.54 24.21
CA ASP A 241 0.44 16.35 24.93
C ASP A 241 1.50 16.76 23.91
N VAL A 242 1.55 18.06 23.61
CA VAL A 242 2.67 18.69 22.94
C VAL A 242 3.71 18.95 24.02
N LEU A 243 4.75 18.12 24.08
CA LEU A 243 6.02 18.53 24.67
C LEU A 243 7.06 18.57 23.55
N GLY A 244 7.29 19.78 23.07
CA GLY A 244 8.66 20.23 22.82
C GLY A 244 9.32 20.62 24.13
#